data_AF-A0A936S9A6-F1
#
_entry.id   AF-A0A936S9A6-F1
#
_cell.length_a   1.000
_cell.length_b   1.000
_cell.length_c   1.000
_cell.angle_alpha   90.00
_cell.angle_beta   90.00
_cell.angle_gamma   90.00
#
_symmetry.space_group_name_H-M   'P 1'
#
loop_
_entity.id
_entity.type
_entity.pdbx_description
1 polymer ?
#
loop_
_entity_poly.entity_id
_entity_poly.type
_entity_poly.pdbx_seq_one_letter_code
_entity_poly.pdbx_strand_id
1 'polypeptide(L)' 'METSFPDKVVLESIRLLMAGAVDYAGLFPPSSVSMSEAVLNYATYRNSNYRWMLGRFVLGIGRLDEFL' A
#
# COMPACT_ATOMS: atom_id res chain seq x y z
N MET A 1 27.44 10.97 -13.06
CA MET A 1 26.27 11.72 -12.56
C MET A 1 25.76 10.96 -11.36
N GLU A 2 26.30 11.36 -10.20
CA GLU A 2 25.99 10.83 -8.88
C GLU A 2 24.57 11.22 -8.49
N THR A 3 23.84 10.28 -7.92
CA THR A 3 23.03 10.45 -6.69
C THR A 3 22.57 9.06 -6.24
N SER A 4 23.53 8.17 -5.92
CA SER A 4 23.16 7.00 -5.11
C SER A 4 22.99 7.49 -3.68
N PHE A 5 21.76 7.80 -3.30
CA PHE A 5 21.41 7.85 -1.88
C PHE A 5 21.79 6.48 -1.32
N PRO A 6 22.66 6.38 -0.29
CA PRO A 6 22.96 5.08 0.31
C PRO A 6 21.62 4.47 0.73
N ASP A 7 21.44 3.16 0.50
CA ASP A 7 20.32 2.39 1.04
C ASP A 7 20.16 2.80 2.50
N LYS A 8 19.17 3.65 2.79
CA LYS A 8 18.99 4.18 4.14
C LYS A 8 18.68 2.97 4.99
N VAL A 9 19.61 2.59 5.87
CA VAL A 9 19.36 1.58 6.89
C VAL A 9 18.18 2.08 7.71
N VAL A 10 17.00 1.50 7.46
CA VAL A 10 15.81 1.79 8.26
C VAL A 10 16.12 1.27 9.65
N LEU A 11 16.05 2.15 10.65
CA LEU A 11 16.24 1.77 12.05
C LEU A 11 15.25 0.65 12.39
N GLU A 12 15.70 -0.38 13.10
CA GLU A 12 14.85 -1.54 13.37
C GLU A 12 13.58 -1.18 14.15
N SER A 13 13.66 -0.20 15.05
CA SER A 13 12.48 0.34 15.74
C SER A 13 11.45 0.96 14.79
N ILE A 14 11.90 1.67 13.74
CA ILE A 14 11.03 2.21 12.70
C ILE A 14 10.47 1.09 11.84
N ARG A 15 11.28 0.07 11.52
CA ARG A 15 10.84 -1.08 10.74
C ARG A 15 9.71 -1.83 11.45
N LEU A 16 9.84 -2.05 12.75
CA LEU A 16 8.80 -2.68 13.57
C LEU A 16 7.54 -1.81 13.68
N LEU A 17 7.70 -0.50 13.90
CA LEU A 17 6.59 0.44 13.99
C LEU A 17 5.77 0.49 12.69
N MET A 18 6.45 0.54 11.55
CA MET A 18 5.81 0.74 10.26
C MET A 18 5.35 -0.56 9.59
N ALA A 19 5.70 -1.73 10.15
CA ALA A 19 5.30 -3.02 9.61
C ALA A 19 3.78 -3.15 9.53
N GLY A 20 3.24 -3.21 8.30
CA GLY A 20 1.79 -3.25 8.05
C GLY A 20 1.02 -2.00 8.48
N ALA A 21 1.68 -0.87 8.73
CA ALA A 21 1.05 0.34 9.25
C ALA A 21 0.19 1.09 8.22
N VAL A 22 0.34 0.78 6.93
CA VAL A 22 -0.36 1.49 5.84
C VAL A 22 -1.42 0.59 5.22
N ASP A 23 -2.67 0.77 5.60
CA ASP A 23 -3.80 0.17 4.89
C ASP A 23 -4.10 0.94 3.59
N TYR A 24 -4.39 0.23 2.51
CA TYR A 24 -4.67 0.84 1.21
C TYR A 24 -6.16 1.05 1.00
N ALA A 25 -6.57 2.31 0.79
CA ALA A 25 -7.96 2.73 0.66
C ALA A 25 -8.24 3.46 -0.66
N GLY A 26 -7.78 2.90 -1.79
CA GLY A 26 -7.89 3.57 -3.11
C GLY A 26 -9.31 3.94 -3.55
N LEU A 27 -10.30 3.21 -3.07
CA LEU A 27 -11.72 3.42 -3.37
C LEU A 27 -12.33 4.66 -2.67
N PHE A 28 -11.61 5.26 -1.72
CA PHE A 28 -12.09 6.39 -0.91
C PHE A 28 -11.48 7.71 -1.40
N PRO A 29 -12.13 8.86 -1.14
CA PRO A 29 -11.57 10.16 -1.49
C PRO A 29 -10.23 10.42 -0.80
N PRO A 30 -9.28 11.15 -1.46
CA PRO A 30 -9.44 11.83 -2.75
C PRO A 30 -9.11 10.96 -3.97
N SER A 31 -8.55 9.76 -3.82
CA SER A 31 -8.16 8.94 -4.97
C SER A 31 -9.38 8.44 -5.74
N SER A 32 -10.39 7.92 -5.03
CA SER A 32 -11.68 7.48 -5.57
C SER A 32 -11.56 6.66 -6.88
N VAL A 33 -10.53 5.81 -6.97
CA VAL A 33 -10.27 5.04 -8.18
C VAL A 33 -11.30 3.92 -8.37
N SER A 34 -11.35 3.36 -9.57
CA SER A 34 -12.20 2.19 -9.86
C SER A 34 -11.78 0.96 -9.04
N MET A 35 -12.67 -0.03 -8.87
CA MET A 35 -12.34 -1.27 -8.16
C MET A 35 -11.16 -2.00 -8.80
N SER A 36 -11.17 -2.15 -10.13
CA SER A 36 -10.09 -2.81 -10.87
C SER A 36 -8.75 -2.11 -10.66
N GLU A 37 -8.73 -0.78 -10.72
CA GLU A 37 -7.52 0.01 -10.46
C GLU A 37 -7.06 -0.10 -9.00
N ALA A 38 -7.98 -0.08 -8.03
CA ALA A 38 -7.64 -0.27 -6.63
C ALA A 38 -6.98 -1.63 -6.37
N VAL A 39 -7.54 -2.71 -6.92
CA VAL A 39 -6.96 -4.06 -6.79
C VAL A 39 -5.58 -4.13 -7.45
N LEU A 40 -5.43 -3.56 -8.65
CA LEU A 40 -4.15 -3.53 -9.36
C LEU A 40 -3.08 -2.76 -8.58
N ASN A 41 -3.43 -1.60 -8.02
CA ASN A 41 -2.53 -0.79 -7.20
C ASN A 41 -2.10 -1.56 -5.94
N TYR A 42 -3.06 -2.16 -5.22
CA TYR A 42 -2.75 -2.97 -4.05
C TYR A 42 -1.80 -4.13 -4.39
N ALA A 43 -2.08 -4.88 -5.46
CA ALA A 43 -1.21 -5.96 -5.92
C ALA A 43 0.19 -5.46 -6.32
N THR A 44 0.28 -4.29 -6.95
CA THR A 44 1.56 -3.64 -7.30
C THR A 44 2.35 -3.31 -6.04
N TYR A 45 1.73 -2.70 -5.03
CA TYR A 45 2.39 -2.33 -3.78
C TYR A 45 2.81 -3.56 -2.96
N ARG A 46 2.01 -4.63 -2.98
CA ARG A 46 2.37 -5.93 -2.37
C ARG A 46 3.64 -6.55 -2.98
N ASN A 47 3.95 -6.23 -4.23
CA ASN A 47 5.15 -6.69 -4.94
C ASN A 47 6.30 -5.67 -4.94
N SER A 48 6.18 -4.57 -4.20
CA SER A 48 7.21 -3.52 -4.13
C SER A 48 8.26 -3.76 -3.03
N ASN A 49 9.36 -3.00 -3.07
CA ASN A 49 10.36 -2.96 -2.01
C ASN A 49 9.81 -2.47 -0.66
N TYR A 50 8.67 -1.77 -0.66
CA TYR A 50 8.01 -1.23 0.53
C TYR A 50 6.84 -2.10 1.03
N ARG A 51 6.65 -3.31 0.48
CA ARG A 51 5.57 -4.23 0.86
C ARG A 51 5.48 -4.52 2.36
N TRP A 52 6.60 -4.40 3.08
CA TRP A 52 6.66 -4.63 4.51
C TRP A 52 5.85 -3.58 5.31
N MET A 53 5.61 -2.40 4.75
CA MET A 53 4.76 -1.35 5.35
C MET A 53 3.26 -1.53 5.06
N LEU A 54 2.92 -2.30 4.02
CA LEU A 54 1.57 -2.39 3.50
C LEU A 54 0.73 -3.37 4.33
N GLY A 55 -0.37 -2.86 4.88
CA GLY A 55 -1.40 -3.61 5.59
C GLY A 55 -2.47 -4.17 4.65
N ARG A 56 -3.73 -3.93 4.99
CA ARG A 56 -4.93 -4.50 4.36
C ARG A 56 -5.40 -3.67 3.17
N PHE A 57 -6.17 -4.30 2.29
CA PHE A 57 -7.02 -3.60 1.32
C PHE A 57 -8.31 -3.18 2.01
N VAL A 58 -8.60 -1.88 2.06
CA VAL A 58 -9.81 -1.35 2.68
C VAL A 58 -10.95 -1.38 1.66
N LEU A 59 -11.96 -2.18 1.93
CA LEU A 59 -13.16 -2.33 1.12
C LEU A 59 -14.40 -1.98 1.95
N GLY A 60 -15.20 -1.04 1.44
CA GLY A 60 -16.50 -0.74 2.04
C GLY A 60 -17.49 -1.88 1.76
N ILE A 61 -18.25 -2.30 2.77
CA ILE A 61 -19.15 -3.46 2.67
C ILE A 61 -20.17 -3.34 1.52
N GLY A 62 -20.64 -2.12 1.20
CA GLY A 62 -21.58 -1.87 0.10
C GLY A 62 -20.99 -2.05 -1.31
N ARG A 63 -19.69 -2.27 -1.43
CA ARG A 63 -18.99 -2.56 -2.69
C ARG A 63 -18.42 -3.98 -2.74
N LEU A 64 -18.80 -4.85 -1.80
CA LEU A 64 -18.31 -6.22 -1.76
C LEU A 64 -18.68 -7.00 -3.02
N ASP A 65 -19.90 -6.79 -3.53
CA ASP A 65 -20.37 -7.45 -4.76
C ASP A 65 -19.59 -7.01 -6.02
N GLU A 66 -19.02 -5.81 -6.04
CA GLU A 66 -18.15 -5.34 -7.13
C GLU A 66 -16.75 -5.99 -7.07
N PHE A 67 -16.35 -6.47 -5.88
CA PHE A 67 -15.04 -7.07 -5.63
C PHE A 67 -15.01 -8.59 -5.90
N LEU A 68 -16.14 -9.28 -5.69
CA LEU A 68 -16.29 -10.73 -5.88
C LEU A 68 -16.48 -11.11 -7.36
#